data_AF-A0A2N0NFV6-F1
#
_entry.id   AF-A0A2N0NFV6-F1
#
_cell.length_a   1.000
_cell.length_b   1.000
_cell.length_c   1.000
_cell.angle_alpha   90.00
_cell.angle_beta   90.00
_cell.angle_gamma   90.00
#
_symmetry.space_group_name_H-M   'P 1'
#
loop_
_entity.id
_entity.type
_entity.pdbx_description
1 polymer ?
#
loop_
_entity_poly.entity_id
_entity_poly.type
_entity_poly.pdbx_seq_one_letter_code
_entity_poly.pdbx_strand_id
1 'polypeptide(L)'
;MEALSEITNHLPKRRKTDPLWNFLDEIDNKRYCQLCHKGYSIETGLTTIKAHFKHENQSKFNEIFTNNTQIIEPYDEKNEIKIQIMNYLIKWIITDQQAFFLVENSDFQLFVNSLNPRFQLPTRQLISESIIKL
;
A
#
# COMPACT_ATOMS: atom_id res chain seq x y z
N MET A 1 -25.02 -21.84 -46.56
CA MET A 1 -23.70 -21.19 -46.78
C MET A 1 -23.77 -19.83 -46.09
N GLU A 2 -22.74 -19.53 -45.28
CA GLU A 2 -22.57 -18.38 -44.34
C GLU A 2 -23.51 -18.35 -43.13
N ALA A 3 -23.12 -17.99 -41.89
CA ALA A 3 -21.98 -17.19 -41.40
C ALA A 3 -21.61 -17.52 -39.91
N LEU A 4 -20.32 -17.33 -39.55
CA LEU A 4 -19.70 -16.71 -38.33
C LEU A 4 -20.23 -17.09 -36.92
N SER A 5 -19.50 -17.17 -35.79
CA SER A 5 -18.13 -16.91 -35.28
C SER A 5 -18.16 -17.50 -33.84
N GLU A 6 -17.06 -17.92 -33.20
CA GLU A 6 -16.33 -17.08 -32.23
C GLU A 6 -15.12 -17.82 -31.67
N ILE A 7 -13.95 -17.19 -31.81
CA ILE A 7 -12.72 -17.54 -31.11
C ILE A 7 -12.83 -16.92 -29.72
N THR A 8 -13.01 -17.72 -28.67
CA THR A 8 -12.89 -17.22 -27.30
C THR A 8 -11.48 -17.47 -26.80
N ASN A 9 -10.71 -16.38 -26.78
CA ASN A 9 -9.41 -16.28 -26.14
C ASN A 9 -9.55 -16.67 -24.66
N HIS A 10 -9.05 -17.85 -24.27
CA HIS A 10 -8.85 -18.17 -22.86
C HIS A 10 -7.70 -17.30 -22.31
N LEU A 11 -8.10 -16.17 -21.72
CA LEU A 11 -7.24 -15.24 -20.99
C LEU A 11 -6.42 -15.95 -19.89
N PRO A 12 -5.20 -15.45 -19.57
CA PRO A 12 -4.30 -16.09 -18.61
C PRO A 12 -4.89 -16.12 -17.19
N LYS A 13 -4.65 -17.22 -16.46
CA LYS A 13 -5.01 -17.43 -15.05
C LYS A 13 -4.69 -16.18 -14.21
N ARG A 14 -5.73 -15.57 -13.60
CA ARG A 14 -5.61 -14.45 -12.66
C ARG A 14 -4.56 -14.74 -11.58
N ARG A 15 -3.58 -13.84 -11.44
CA ARG A 15 -2.61 -13.85 -10.33
C ARG A 15 -3.36 -13.68 -9.01
N LYS A 16 -2.97 -14.41 -7.95
CA LYS A 16 -3.51 -14.24 -6.59
C LYS A 16 -3.15 -12.82 -6.11
N THR A 17 -4.10 -11.89 -6.15
CA THR A 17 -3.86 -10.45 -5.88
C THR A 17 -3.90 -10.07 -4.41
N ASP A 18 -4.47 -10.92 -3.54
CA ASP A 18 -4.69 -10.58 -2.14
C ASP A 18 -3.72 -11.33 -1.21
N PRO A 19 -3.02 -10.64 -0.30
CA PRO A 19 -2.03 -11.25 0.58
C PRO A 19 -2.60 -12.33 1.52
N LEU A 20 -3.92 -12.36 1.76
CA LEU A 20 -4.55 -13.41 2.56
C LEU A 20 -4.41 -14.81 1.95
N TRP A 21 -4.25 -14.90 0.63
CA TRP A 21 -4.07 -16.21 -0.01
C TRP A 21 -2.78 -16.92 0.43
N ASN A 22 -1.82 -16.21 1.02
CA ASN A 22 -0.60 -16.80 1.58
C ASN A 22 -0.83 -17.51 2.92
N PHE A 23 -1.97 -17.28 3.56
CA PHE A 23 -2.32 -17.82 4.88
C PHE A 23 -3.41 -18.89 4.80
N LEU A 24 -3.61 -19.46 3.61
CA LEU A 24 -4.58 -20.49 3.32
C LEU A 24 -3.89 -21.70 2.67
N ASP A 25 -4.02 -22.86 3.30
CA ASP A 25 -3.62 -24.13 2.69
C ASP A 25 -4.76 -24.65 1.82
N GLU A 26 -4.41 -25.25 0.68
CA GLU A 26 -5.38 -25.90 -0.21
C GLU A 26 -5.16 -27.42 -0.15
N ILE A 27 -6.15 -28.14 0.37
CA ILE A 27 -6.10 -29.60 0.58
C ILE A 27 -7.46 -30.15 0.11
N ASP A 28 -7.45 -31.16 -0.75
CA ASP A 28 -8.66 -31.86 -1.25
C ASP A 28 -9.81 -30.91 -1.68
N ASN A 29 -9.51 -29.96 -2.57
CA ASN A 29 -10.46 -28.95 -3.07
C ASN A 29 -11.13 -28.08 -1.99
N LYS A 30 -10.49 -27.96 -0.83
CA LYS A 30 -10.89 -27.06 0.25
C LYS A 30 -9.73 -26.18 0.64
N ARG A 31 -10.06 -25.02 1.21
CA ARG A 31 -9.09 -24.08 1.76
C ARG A 31 -9.16 -24.06 3.28
N TYR A 32 -8.01 -24.05 3.93
CA TYR A 32 -7.89 -24.08 5.37
C TYR A 32 -7.08 -22.89 5.86
N CYS A 33 -7.59 -22.15 6.82
CA CYS A 33 -6.83 -21.12 7.48
C CYS A 33 -5.65 -21.72 8.26
N GLN A 34 -4.43 -21.28 8.00
CA GLN A 34 -3.25 -21.75 8.71
C GLN A 34 -3.23 -21.36 10.21
N LEU A 35 -4.02 -20.37 10.60
CA LEU A 35 -4.03 -19.84 11.98
C LEU A 35 -5.02 -20.55 12.89
N CYS A 36 -6.16 -20.98 12.35
CA CYS A 36 -7.27 -21.55 13.13
C CYS A 36 -7.87 -22.82 12.51
N HIS A 37 -7.34 -23.27 11.37
CA HIS A 37 -7.77 -24.46 10.62
C HIS A 37 -9.23 -24.42 10.15
N LYS A 38 -9.88 -23.25 10.13
CA LYS A 38 -11.23 -23.10 9.59
C LYS A 38 -11.24 -23.42 8.09
N GLY A 39 -12.10 -24.36 7.71
CA GLY A 39 -12.24 -24.86 6.35
C GLY A 39 -13.26 -24.09 5.52
N TYR A 40 -12.97 -23.93 4.23
CA TYR A 40 -13.80 -23.27 3.23
C TYR A 40 -13.84 -24.08 1.95
N SER A 41 -14.96 -24.02 1.22
CA SER A 41 -14.99 -24.49 -0.18
C SER A 41 -14.04 -23.64 -1.02
N ILE A 42 -13.41 -24.21 -2.04
CA ILE A 42 -12.57 -23.50 -3.01
C ILE A 42 -13.35 -22.39 -3.77
N GLU A 43 -14.68 -22.50 -3.81
CA GLU A 43 -15.58 -21.50 -4.40
C GLU A 43 -15.84 -20.30 -3.47
N THR A 44 -15.45 -20.40 -2.21
CA THR A 44 -15.69 -19.34 -1.22
C THR A 44 -14.97 -18.07 -1.63
N GLY A 45 -15.74 -16.99 -1.75
CA GLY A 45 -15.23 -15.67 -2.09
C GLY A 45 -14.32 -15.08 -1.02
N LEU A 46 -13.40 -14.23 -1.48
CA LEU A 46 -12.44 -13.52 -0.63
C LEU A 46 -13.10 -12.65 0.45
N THR A 47 -14.30 -12.12 0.22
CA THR A 47 -15.04 -11.31 1.22
C THR A 47 -15.31 -12.09 2.49
N THR A 48 -15.74 -13.36 2.36
CA THR A 48 -16.01 -14.25 3.49
C THR A 48 -14.73 -14.59 4.25
N ILE A 49 -13.64 -14.83 3.50
CA ILE A 49 -12.31 -15.10 4.06
C ILE A 49 -11.79 -13.85 4.79
N LYS A 50 -11.93 -12.65 4.22
CA LYS A 50 -11.57 -11.37 4.86
C LYS A 50 -12.33 -11.13 6.14
N ALA A 51 -13.65 -11.33 6.13
CA ALA A 51 -14.47 -11.20 7.33
C ALA A 51 -13.98 -12.15 8.43
N HIS A 52 -13.66 -13.40 8.07
CA HIS A 52 -13.06 -14.34 9.01
C HIS A 52 -11.74 -13.84 9.60
N PHE A 53 -10.78 -13.41 8.79
CA PHE A 53 -9.51 -12.90 9.31
C PHE A 53 -9.72 -11.66 10.18
N LYS A 54 -10.65 -10.78 9.83
CA LYS A 54 -10.99 -9.59 10.62
C LYS A 54 -11.52 -9.91 12.01
N HIS A 55 -12.35 -10.94 12.15
CA HIS A 55 -13.01 -11.27 13.42
C HIS A 55 -12.23 -12.29 14.26
N GLU A 56 -11.70 -13.33 13.62
CA GLU A 56 -11.10 -14.49 14.30
C GLU A 56 -9.57 -14.40 14.34
N ASN A 57 -8.95 -13.65 13.43
CA ASN A 57 -7.50 -13.49 13.33
C ASN A 57 -7.10 -12.01 13.29
N GLN A 58 -7.77 -11.19 14.11
CA GLN A 58 -7.74 -9.73 14.01
C GLN A 58 -6.33 -9.16 14.04
N SER A 59 -5.44 -9.70 14.88
CA SER A 59 -4.03 -9.26 14.94
C SER A 59 -3.31 -9.46 13.61
N LYS A 60 -3.51 -10.61 12.95
CA LYS A 60 -2.87 -10.90 11.65
C LYS A 60 -3.52 -10.15 10.50
N PHE A 61 -4.84 -9.99 10.54
CA PHE A 61 -5.56 -9.12 9.61
C PHE A 61 -5.06 -7.68 9.72
N ASN A 62 -4.81 -7.21 10.94
CA ASN A 62 -4.31 -5.87 11.17
C ASN A 62 -2.87 -5.72 10.67
N GLU A 63 -1.99 -6.71 10.91
CA GLU A 63 -0.63 -6.72 10.37
C GLU A 63 -0.60 -6.64 8.83
N ILE A 64 -1.53 -7.34 8.16
CA ILE A 64 -1.56 -7.42 6.68
C ILE A 64 -2.23 -6.19 6.04
N PHE A 65 -3.28 -5.66 6.67
CA PHE A 65 -4.15 -4.63 6.05
C PHE A 65 -4.15 -3.29 6.76
N THR A 66 -3.51 -3.20 7.92
CA THR A 66 -3.46 -2.00 8.74
C THR A 66 -2.00 -1.65 8.91
N ASN A 67 -1.45 -0.92 7.95
CA ASN A 67 -0.27 -0.11 8.21
C ASN A 67 -0.61 0.75 9.44
N ASN A 68 0.02 0.46 10.58
CA ASN A 68 -0.12 1.09 11.89
C ASN A 68 -1.02 2.34 11.94
N THR A 69 -2.29 2.17 12.32
CA THR A 69 -3.13 3.28 12.83
C THR A 69 -2.76 3.59 14.29
N GLN A 70 -1.47 3.76 14.57
CA GLN A 70 -1.13 4.66 15.67
C GLN A 70 -1.36 6.06 15.13
N ILE A 71 -2.03 6.93 15.88
CA ILE A 71 -2.09 8.36 15.53
C ILE A 71 -0.65 8.86 15.66
N ILE A 72 0.04 8.94 14.53
CA ILE A 72 1.41 9.43 14.48
C ILE A 72 1.30 10.94 14.37
N GLU A 73 1.51 11.62 15.51
CA GLU A 73 1.49 13.08 15.55
C GLU A 73 2.63 13.62 14.68
N PRO A 74 2.31 14.45 13.67
CA PRO A 74 3.31 15.07 12.82
C PRO A 74 4.33 15.86 13.63
N TYR A 75 5.53 16.06 13.07
CA TYR A 75 6.47 17.00 13.67
C TYR A 75 5.89 18.41 13.73
N ASP A 76 6.16 19.09 14.84
CA ASP A 76 5.91 20.51 14.99
C ASP A 76 6.76 21.33 13.99
N GLU A 77 6.32 22.54 13.65
CA GLU A 77 7.03 23.39 12.68
C GLU A 77 8.45 23.76 13.11
N LYS A 78 8.71 23.79 14.42
CA LYS A 78 10.02 24.14 14.98
C LYS A 78 10.91 22.93 15.20
N ASN A 79 10.45 21.74 14.81
CA ASN A 79 11.19 20.52 15.01
C ASN A 79 12.47 20.51 14.17
N GLU A 80 13.63 20.35 14.81
CA GLU A 80 14.92 20.35 14.14
C GLU A 80 15.03 19.20 13.11
N ILE A 81 14.47 18.03 13.41
CA ILE A 81 14.48 16.88 12.50
C ILE A 81 13.64 17.17 11.26
N LYS A 82 12.45 17.76 11.42
CA LYS A 82 11.60 18.17 10.29
C LYS A 82 12.33 19.15 9.39
N ILE A 83 12.92 20.19 9.98
CA ILE A 83 13.66 21.23 9.26
C ILE A 83 14.84 20.61 8.49
N GLN A 84 15.58 19.70 9.14
CA GLN A 84 16.71 19.02 8.51
C GLN A 84 16.28 18.15 7.33
N ILE A 85 15.22 17.35 7.48
CA ILE A 85 14.68 16.51 6.39
C ILE A 85 14.20 17.40 5.23
N MET A 86 13.49 18.50 5.52
CA MET A 86 13.06 19.47 4.51
C MET A 86 14.24 20.04 3.72
N ASN A 87 15.33 20.42 4.40
CA ASN A 87 16.52 20.96 3.76
C ASN A 87 17.20 19.94 2.84
N TYR A 88 17.28 18.67 3.25
CA TYR A 88 17.82 17.62 2.38
C TYR A 88 16.93 17.34 1.18
N LEU A 89 15.60 17.31 1.38
CA LEU A 89 14.65 17.14 0.29
C LEU A 89 14.76 18.27 -0.74
N ILE A 90 14.78 19.53 -0.29
CA ILE A 90 14.93 20.70 -1.17
C ILE A 90 16.28 20.66 -1.90
N LYS A 91 17.37 20.40 -1.18
CA LYS A 91 18.70 20.30 -1.76
C LYS A 91 18.76 19.22 -2.85
N TRP A 92 18.16 18.06 -2.61
CA TRP A 92 18.08 16.97 -3.58
C TRP A 92 17.26 17.38 -4.82
N ILE A 93 16.09 18.00 -4.61
CA ILE A 93 15.26 18.50 -5.72
C ILE A 93 16.02 19.48 -6.61
N ILE A 94 16.78 20.42 -6.01
CA ILE A 94 17.58 21.39 -6.76
C ILE A 94 18.76 20.72 -7.48
N THR A 95 19.54 19.92 -6.75
CA THR A 95 20.80 19.34 -7.26
C THR A 95 20.54 18.40 -8.42
N ASP A 96 19.49 17.59 -8.32
CA ASP A 96 19.14 16.56 -9.29
C ASP A 96 17.99 16.99 -10.22
N GLN A 97 17.63 18.28 -10.20
CA GLN A 97 16.55 18.87 -11.02
C GLN A 97 15.25 18.05 -10.99
N GLN A 98 14.90 17.52 -9.82
CA GLN A 98 13.70 16.70 -9.69
C GLN A 98 12.45 17.55 -9.90
N ALA A 99 11.44 16.96 -10.53
CA ALA A 99 10.18 17.65 -10.72
C ALA A 99 9.48 17.88 -9.38
N PHE A 100 8.89 19.06 -9.18
CA PHE A 100 8.24 19.39 -7.91
C PHE A 100 7.04 18.51 -7.60
N PHE A 101 6.41 17.90 -8.62
CA PHE A 101 5.31 16.94 -8.42
C PHE A 101 5.76 15.63 -7.77
N LEU A 102 7.07 15.37 -7.61
CA LEU A 102 7.59 14.17 -6.96
C LEU A 102 6.99 13.98 -5.55
N VAL A 103 6.81 15.06 -4.79
CA VAL A 103 6.22 15.01 -3.43
C VAL A 103 4.73 14.64 -3.42
N GLU A 104 4.07 14.71 -4.58
CA GLU A 104 2.67 14.32 -4.79
C GLU A 104 2.54 12.92 -5.41
N ASN A 105 3.66 12.25 -5.73
CA ASN A 105 3.65 10.88 -6.24
C ASN A 105 3.29 9.90 -5.12
N SER A 106 2.29 9.04 -5.35
CA SER A 106 1.78 8.10 -4.34
C SER A 106 2.83 7.11 -3.84
N ASP A 107 3.65 6.56 -4.73
CA ASP A 107 4.66 5.57 -4.36
C ASP A 107 5.81 6.21 -3.57
N PHE A 108 6.19 7.43 -3.96
CA PHE A 108 7.17 8.23 -3.20
C PHE A 108 6.64 8.60 -1.81
N GLN A 109 5.37 8.99 -1.70
CA GLN A 109 4.73 9.26 -0.41
C GLN A 109 4.73 8.02 0.49
N LEU A 110 4.39 6.85 -0.06
CA LEU A 110 4.45 5.59 0.68
C LEU A 110 5.87 5.26 1.12
N PHE A 111 6.85 5.45 0.23
CA PHE A 111 8.27 5.25 0.56
C PHE A 111 8.72 6.17 1.70
N VAL A 112 8.48 7.48 1.61
CA VAL A 112 8.87 8.43 2.66
C VAL A 112 8.15 8.13 3.97
N ASN A 113 6.85 7.84 3.93
CA ASN A 113 6.07 7.48 5.12
C ASN A 113 6.58 6.19 5.77
N SER A 114 7.07 5.23 4.98
CA SER A 114 7.67 3.99 5.51
C SER A 114 9.00 4.24 6.25
N LEU A 115 9.74 5.29 5.86
CA LEU A 115 11.01 5.66 6.49
C LEU A 115 10.80 6.56 7.71
N ASN A 116 9.91 7.55 7.61
CA ASN A 116 9.60 8.46 8.70
C ASN A 116 8.11 8.88 8.65
N PRO A 117 7.24 8.17 9.37
CA PRO A 117 5.80 8.43 9.31
C PRO A 117 5.37 9.71 10.05
N ARG A 118 6.24 10.32 10.87
CA ARG A 118 5.98 11.63 11.49
C ARG A 118 6.24 12.80 10.54
N PHE A 119 7.01 12.56 9.49
CA PHE A 119 7.34 13.58 8.50
C PHE A 119 6.27 13.62 7.41
N GLN A 120 5.57 14.74 7.33
CA GLN A 120 4.61 14.99 6.26
C GLN A 120 5.33 15.64 5.08
N LEU A 121 5.25 15.02 3.91
CA LEU A 121 5.77 15.61 2.69
C LEU A 121 5.10 16.96 2.42
N PRO A 122 5.87 17.98 2.03
CA PRO A 122 5.33 19.29 1.67
C PRO A 122 4.53 19.20 0.36
N THR A 123 3.72 20.21 0.10
CA THR A 123 3.10 20.38 -1.23
C THR A 123 4.13 20.87 -2.23
N ARG A 124 3.87 20.67 -3.53
CA ARG A 124 4.72 21.24 -4.60
C ARG A 124 4.84 22.77 -4.52
N GLN A 125 3.78 23.43 -4.06
CA GLN A 125 3.76 24.89 -3.87
C GLN A 125 4.72 25.30 -2.75
N LEU A 126 4.69 24.59 -1.62
CA LEU A 126 5.60 24.86 -0.51
C LEU A 126 7.06 24.64 -0.92
N ILE A 127 7.35 23.57 -1.68
CA ILE A 127 8.69 23.37 -2.27
C ILE A 127 9.11 24.57 -3.12
N SER A 128 8.23 25.01 -4.03
CA SER A 128 8.52 26.16 -4.90
C SER A 128 8.78 27.43 -4.09
N GLU A 129 7.95 27.72 -3.07
CA GLU A 129 8.13 28.89 -2.22
C GLU A 129 9.42 28.82 -1.39
N SER A 130 9.76 27.64 -0.88
CA SER A 130 11.00 27.45 -0.12
C SER A 130 12.22 27.73 -0.99
N ILE A 131 12.22 27.28 -2.25
CA ILE A 131 13.33 27.52 -3.18
C ILE A 131 13.45 29.01 -3.53
N ILE A 132 12.34 29.72 -3.70
CA ILE A 132 12.34 31.18 -3.99
C ILE A 132 12.93 31.99 -2.81
N LYS A 133 12.82 31.47 -1.58
CA LYS A 133 13.28 32.13 -0.35
C LYS A 133 14.71 31.77 0.06
N LEU A 134 15.38 30.85 -0.66
CA LEU A 134 16.80 30.52 -0.45
C LEU A 134 17.71 31.64 -0.94
#